data_AF-A0A158E856-F1
#
_entry.id   AF-A0A158E856-F1
#
_cell.length_a   1.000
_cell.length_b   1.000
_cell.length_c   1.000
_cell.angle_alpha   90.00
_cell.angle_beta   90.00
_cell.angle_gamma   90.00
#
_symmetry.space_group_name_H-M   'P 1'
#
loop_
_entity.id
_entity.type
_entity.pdbx_description
1 polymer ?
#
loop_
_entity_poly.entity_id
_entity_poly.type
_entity_poly.pdbx_seq_one_letter_code
_entity_poly.pdbx_strand_id
1 'polypeptide(L)'
;MTQVTSYQVPAHPSGLDMRTQLNAIVLALVGDNSGPTAPTVMYPGMMWGDTTAMRLKRRTNANDAWVDLGPIDNFLADVNTNVSNKVSKTGDTMAGALTLYSTGSISYQLYLKAGSYSPHIRSNSSTPGFEWVNGANNAVPMSLTDAGALTVATRISVTSGDVQTNGYGQFVAAGAAGNARWRADAAMATGYGTGAIGSGFINSAGNAWNLQLADNGNWGFRGFSYNDISRVANNGDSNGYRTVFGGGWLKQNEYNYGAYHDFMRVASEDYKWRIHYNFNNVYLEFICNGGSNVQFANDGNIYSGSQGWLSDKAPKVNCQWNSGITETGPIYGGNYDAYQPQVLAGVRGGTGQSTANFIFIRFLYLRDF
;
A
#
# COMPACT_ATOMS: atom_id res chain seq x y z
N MET A 1 -33.66 -35.00 -69.15
CA MET A 1 -34.66 -34.90 -70.22
C MET A 1 -34.02 -34.19 -71.41
N THR A 2 -34.44 -34.50 -72.63
CA THR A 2 -33.83 -33.92 -73.83
C THR A 2 -34.53 -32.62 -74.18
N GLN A 3 -33.78 -31.52 -74.28
CA GLN A 3 -34.33 -30.24 -74.70
C GLN A 3 -34.75 -30.30 -76.16
N VAL A 4 -35.86 -29.63 -76.49
CA VAL A 4 -36.32 -29.54 -77.88
C VAL A 4 -35.48 -28.50 -78.62
N THR A 5 -35.09 -28.80 -79.85
CA THR A 5 -34.29 -27.92 -80.70
C THR A 5 -35.11 -26.79 -81.33
N SER A 6 -36.44 -26.94 -81.36
CA SER A 6 -37.39 -25.94 -81.87
C SER A 6 -38.77 -26.14 -81.26
N TYR A 7 -39.43 -25.03 -80.89
CA TYR A 7 -40.85 -25.02 -80.47
C TYR A 7 -41.80 -24.75 -81.63
N GLN A 8 -41.28 -24.67 -82.86
CA GLN A 8 -42.07 -24.46 -84.07
C GLN A 8 -42.15 -25.77 -84.85
N VAL A 9 -43.35 -26.15 -85.26
CA VAL A 9 -43.56 -27.27 -86.20
C VAL A 9 -43.21 -26.76 -87.61
N PRO A 10 -42.34 -27.46 -88.37
CA PRO A 10 -41.99 -27.13 -89.75
C PRO A 10 -43.23 -27.01 -90.62
N ALA A 11 -43.15 -26.22 -91.68
CA ALA A 11 -44.22 -26.17 -92.67
C ALA A 11 -44.34 -27.52 -93.38
N HIS A 12 -45.57 -28.02 -93.51
CA HIS A 12 -45.91 -29.28 -94.20
C HIS A 12 -45.16 -30.53 -93.70
N PRO A 13 -45.20 -30.86 -92.39
CA PRO A 13 -44.57 -32.07 -91.89
C PRO A 13 -45.33 -33.31 -92.37
N SER A 14 -44.65 -34.44 -92.52
CA SER A 14 -45.38 -35.72 -92.64
C SER A 14 -46.19 -35.97 -91.36
N GLY A 15 -47.23 -36.80 -91.42
CA GLY A 15 -48.04 -37.11 -90.23
C GLY A 15 -47.22 -37.72 -89.08
N LEU A 16 -46.14 -38.44 -89.41
CA LEU A 16 -45.19 -38.99 -88.44
C LEU A 16 -44.30 -37.90 -87.83
N ASP A 17 -43.79 -36.97 -88.64
CA ASP A 17 -42.94 -35.87 -88.17
C ASP A 17 -43.71 -34.93 -87.25
N MET A 18 -44.97 -34.63 -87.61
CA MET A 18 -45.85 -33.80 -86.77
C MET A 18 -46.02 -34.40 -85.38
N ARG A 19 -46.34 -35.70 -85.30
CA ARG A 19 -46.52 -36.39 -84.02
C ARG A 19 -45.22 -36.42 -83.21
N THR A 20 -44.11 -36.74 -83.87
CA THR A 20 -42.79 -36.82 -83.23
C THR A 20 -42.40 -35.49 -82.61
N GLN A 21 -42.57 -34.40 -83.36
CA GLN A 21 -42.19 -33.08 -82.89
C GLN A 21 -43.14 -32.54 -81.83
N LEU A 22 -44.44 -32.77 -81.95
CA LEU A 22 -45.40 -32.38 -80.93
C LEU A 22 -45.11 -33.09 -79.60
N ASN A 23 -44.80 -34.40 -79.64
CA ASN A 23 -44.41 -35.15 -78.44
C ASN A 23 -43.13 -34.58 -77.82
N ALA A 24 -42.14 -34.19 -78.62
CA ALA A 24 -40.90 -33.57 -78.13
C ALA A 24 -41.16 -32.21 -77.46
N ILE A 25 -41.99 -31.35 -78.07
CA ILE A 25 -42.39 -30.05 -77.52
C ILE A 25 -43.15 -30.22 -76.20
N VAL A 26 -44.15 -31.10 -76.18
CA VAL A 26 -44.96 -31.36 -74.98
C VAL A 26 -44.10 -31.94 -73.86
N LEU A 27 -43.19 -32.87 -74.16
CA LEU A 27 -42.29 -33.44 -73.16
C LEU A 27 -41.33 -32.37 -72.58
N ALA A 28 -40.83 -31.47 -73.43
CA ALA A 28 -40.01 -30.35 -72.98
C ALA A 28 -40.80 -29.41 -72.05
N LEU A 29 -42.04 -29.07 -72.40
CA LEU A 29 -42.91 -28.22 -71.58
C LEU A 29 -43.25 -28.86 -70.22
N VAL A 30 -43.63 -30.14 -70.21
CA VAL A 30 -43.96 -30.87 -68.97
C VAL A 30 -42.73 -30.99 -68.06
N GLY A 31 -41.53 -31.06 -68.63
CA GLY A 31 -40.28 -31.15 -67.89
C GLY A 31 -39.63 -29.80 -67.59
N ASP A 32 -40.32 -28.66 -67.71
CA ASP A 32 -39.74 -27.32 -67.55
C ASP A 32 -38.43 -27.14 -68.33
N ASN A 33 -38.36 -27.69 -69.55
CA ASN A 33 -37.20 -27.66 -70.42
C ASN A 33 -35.90 -28.14 -69.75
N SER A 34 -36.02 -29.03 -68.77
CA SER A 34 -34.92 -29.39 -67.88
C SER A 34 -33.77 -30.08 -68.63
N GLY A 35 -32.56 -29.67 -68.32
CA GLY A 35 -31.34 -30.20 -68.91
C GLY A 35 -30.07 -29.47 -68.45
N PRO A 36 -28.88 -30.01 -68.79
CA PRO A 36 -27.60 -29.49 -68.32
C PRO A 36 -27.13 -28.22 -69.06
N THR A 37 -27.76 -27.86 -70.17
CA THR A 37 -27.45 -26.66 -70.96
C THR A 37 -28.70 -25.81 -71.11
N ALA A 38 -28.56 -24.51 -71.38
CA ALA A 38 -29.72 -23.65 -71.58
C ALA A 38 -30.42 -24.01 -72.91
N PRO A 39 -31.76 -23.93 -72.99
CA PRO A 39 -32.48 -24.09 -74.24
C PRO A 39 -31.95 -23.15 -75.32
N THR A 40 -31.74 -23.68 -76.53
CA THR A 40 -31.23 -22.89 -77.67
C THR A 40 -32.25 -21.88 -78.19
N VAL A 41 -33.54 -22.20 -78.07
CA VAL A 41 -34.66 -21.29 -78.35
C VAL A 41 -35.26 -20.85 -77.02
N MET A 42 -35.22 -19.55 -76.76
CA MET A 42 -35.67 -18.95 -75.49
C MET A 42 -36.85 -18.02 -75.72
N TYR A 43 -37.83 -18.08 -74.82
CA TYR A 43 -38.97 -17.16 -74.78
C TYR A 43 -39.01 -16.40 -73.45
N PRO A 44 -39.54 -15.16 -73.44
CA PRO A 44 -39.85 -14.45 -72.20
C PRO A 44 -40.62 -15.33 -71.21
N GLY A 45 -40.18 -15.38 -69.95
CA GLY A 45 -40.87 -16.12 -68.88
C GLY A 45 -40.75 -17.66 -68.95
N MET A 46 -40.01 -18.21 -69.90
CA MET A 46 -39.75 -19.65 -70.02
C MET A 46 -39.10 -20.20 -68.75
N MET A 47 -39.52 -21.40 -68.32
CA MET A 47 -38.91 -22.15 -67.22
C MET A 47 -37.81 -23.09 -67.74
N TRP A 48 -36.74 -23.22 -66.96
CA TRP A 48 -35.63 -24.14 -67.22
C TRP A 48 -35.16 -24.77 -65.91
N GLY A 49 -35.31 -26.09 -65.78
CA GLY A 49 -34.61 -26.87 -64.76
C GLY A 49 -33.15 -27.10 -65.16
N ASP A 50 -32.23 -26.26 -64.68
CA ASP A 50 -30.80 -26.45 -64.89
C ASP A 50 -30.31 -27.60 -64.00
N THR A 51 -30.13 -28.78 -64.61
CA THR A 51 -29.73 -29.99 -63.88
C THR A 51 -28.24 -30.01 -63.53
N THR A 52 -27.44 -29.11 -64.10
CA THR A 52 -26.02 -28.97 -63.73
C THR A 52 -25.88 -28.11 -62.49
N ALA A 53 -26.61 -27.00 -62.42
CA ALA A 53 -26.65 -26.16 -61.23
C ALA A 53 -27.61 -26.69 -60.14
N MET A 54 -28.51 -27.63 -60.49
CA MET A 54 -29.63 -28.08 -59.66
C MET A 54 -30.57 -26.92 -59.27
N ARG A 55 -30.78 -25.97 -60.19
CA ARG A 55 -31.57 -24.75 -59.97
C ARG A 55 -32.71 -24.62 -60.96
N LEU A 56 -33.89 -24.26 -60.47
CA LEU A 56 -35.00 -23.84 -61.31
C LEU A 56 -34.80 -22.38 -61.71
N LYS A 57 -34.77 -22.13 -63.01
CA LYS A 57 -34.55 -20.80 -63.58
C LYS A 57 -35.75 -20.35 -64.39
N ARG A 58 -36.04 -19.06 -64.37
CA ARG A 58 -37.02 -18.41 -65.24
C ARG A 58 -36.35 -17.37 -66.12
N ARG A 59 -36.64 -17.38 -67.41
CA ARG A 59 -36.17 -16.36 -68.33
C ARG A 59 -36.83 -15.02 -68.00
N THR A 60 -36.07 -13.94 -68.04
CA THR A 60 -36.62 -12.58 -67.83
C THR A 60 -37.71 -12.28 -68.86
N ASN A 61 -38.60 -11.34 -68.53
CA ASN A 61 -39.62 -10.89 -69.47
C ASN A 61 -39.01 -10.16 -70.69
N ALA A 62 -37.80 -9.62 -70.57
CA ALA A 62 -37.03 -9.05 -71.68
C ALA A 62 -36.32 -10.12 -72.53
N ASN A 63 -36.36 -11.40 -72.12
CA ASN A 63 -35.70 -12.53 -72.78
C ASN A 63 -34.17 -12.37 -72.93
N ASP A 64 -33.52 -11.68 -72.00
CA ASP A 64 -32.10 -11.35 -72.02
C ASP A 64 -31.26 -12.10 -70.96
N ALA A 65 -31.87 -12.50 -69.84
CA ALA A 65 -31.19 -13.20 -68.75
C ALA A 65 -32.04 -14.33 -68.13
N TRP A 66 -31.39 -15.17 -67.33
CA TRP A 66 -32.05 -16.20 -66.50
C TRP A 66 -32.03 -15.76 -65.03
N VAL A 67 -33.19 -15.80 -64.39
CA VAL A 67 -33.37 -15.53 -62.96
C VAL A 67 -33.49 -16.85 -62.21
N ASP A 68 -32.72 -17.00 -61.14
CA ASP A 68 -32.77 -18.16 -60.26
C ASP A 68 -33.97 -18.07 -59.30
N LEU A 69 -34.78 -19.13 -59.24
CA LEU A 69 -35.96 -19.23 -58.39
C LEU A 69 -35.75 -20.13 -57.17
N GLY A 70 -34.68 -20.92 -57.13
CA GLY A 70 -34.42 -21.90 -56.07
C GLY A 70 -33.97 -23.26 -56.60
N PRO A 71 -33.73 -24.22 -55.69
CA PRO A 71 -33.34 -25.58 -56.07
C PRO A 71 -34.52 -26.37 -56.68
N ILE A 72 -34.22 -27.32 -57.58
CA ILE A 72 -35.23 -28.15 -58.25
C ILE A 72 -35.89 -29.15 -57.29
N ASP A 73 -35.11 -29.74 -56.36
CA ASP A 73 -35.58 -30.88 -55.56
C ASP A 73 -35.91 -30.53 -54.11
N ASN A 74 -35.13 -29.66 -53.45
CA ASN A 74 -35.21 -29.49 -52.00
C ASN A 74 -35.05 -28.03 -51.55
N PHE A 75 -36.13 -27.27 -51.68
CA PHE A 75 -36.20 -25.88 -51.22
C PHE A 75 -35.84 -25.72 -49.74
N LEU A 76 -36.32 -26.62 -48.89
CA LEU A 76 -36.09 -26.55 -47.43
C LEU A 76 -34.62 -26.76 -47.07
N ALA A 77 -33.86 -27.59 -47.80
CA ALA A 77 -32.42 -27.74 -47.57
C ALA A 77 -31.64 -26.45 -47.88
N ASP A 78 -32.01 -25.72 -48.93
CA ASP A 78 -31.37 -24.44 -49.27
C ASP A 78 -31.73 -23.36 -48.24
N VAL A 79 -33.00 -23.29 -47.81
CA VAL A 79 -33.41 -22.41 -46.70
C VAL A 79 -32.65 -22.74 -45.43
N ASN A 80 -32.60 -24.02 -45.04
CA ASN A 80 -31.86 -24.46 -43.86
C ASN A 80 -30.37 -24.15 -43.97
N THR A 81 -29.77 -24.31 -45.16
CA THR A 81 -28.36 -23.95 -45.40
C THR A 81 -28.14 -22.45 -45.23
N ASN A 82 -29.00 -21.61 -45.81
CA ASN A 82 -28.89 -20.15 -45.72
C ASN A 82 -29.17 -19.61 -44.31
N VAL A 83 -30.12 -20.21 -43.59
CA VAL A 83 -30.40 -19.86 -42.18
C VAL A 83 -29.28 -20.35 -41.27
N SER A 84 -28.77 -21.57 -41.47
CA SER A 84 -27.64 -22.10 -40.70
C SER A 84 -26.36 -21.29 -40.92
N ASN A 85 -26.16 -20.78 -42.15
CA ASN A 85 -25.07 -19.87 -42.48
C ASN A 85 -25.19 -18.47 -41.83
N LYS A 86 -26.32 -18.12 -41.20
CA LYS A 86 -26.47 -16.83 -40.53
C LYS A 86 -25.90 -16.82 -39.10
N VAL A 87 -25.72 -17.98 -38.45
CA VAL A 87 -25.25 -18.03 -37.04
C VAL A 87 -24.35 -19.23 -36.72
N SER A 88 -23.71 -19.90 -37.69
CA SER A 88 -22.81 -21.01 -37.33
C SER A 88 -21.74 -21.32 -38.35
N LYS A 89 -20.60 -20.61 -38.25
CA LYS A 89 -19.29 -21.19 -38.53
C LYS A 89 -18.26 -20.74 -37.50
N THR A 90 -17.32 -21.64 -37.20
CA THR A 90 -16.06 -21.30 -36.55
C THR A 90 -15.38 -20.16 -37.32
N GLY A 91 -15.25 -18.99 -36.71
CA GLY A 91 -14.54 -17.84 -37.28
C GLY A 91 -15.42 -16.74 -37.89
N ASP A 92 -16.74 -16.86 -37.86
CA ASP A 92 -17.62 -15.77 -38.31
C ASP A 92 -17.51 -14.56 -37.38
N THR A 93 -17.54 -13.36 -37.97
CA THR A 93 -17.54 -12.08 -37.23
C THR A 93 -18.96 -11.53 -37.17
N MET A 94 -19.52 -11.38 -35.98
CA MET A 94 -20.80 -10.69 -35.81
C MET A 94 -20.58 -9.17 -35.86
N ALA A 95 -21.09 -8.52 -36.90
CA ALA A 95 -21.19 -7.07 -36.95
C ALA A 95 -22.49 -6.63 -36.24
N GLY A 96 -22.42 -6.38 -34.93
CA GLY A 96 -23.57 -5.95 -34.12
C GLY A 96 -23.52 -6.48 -32.68
N ALA A 97 -24.46 -6.02 -31.85
CA ALA A 97 -24.60 -6.51 -30.48
C ALA A 97 -25.21 -7.92 -30.47
N LEU A 98 -24.56 -8.86 -29.76
CA LEU A 98 -25.19 -10.12 -29.38
C LEU A 98 -26.08 -9.86 -28.16
N THR A 99 -27.40 -9.87 -28.33
CA THR A 99 -28.35 -9.76 -27.23
C THR A 99 -29.02 -11.10 -26.97
N LEU A 100 -28.83 -11.65 -25.76
CA LEU A 100 -29.43 -12.91 -25.32
C LEU A 100 -30.70 -12.60 -24.53
N TYR A 101 -31.87 -12.78 -25.14
CA TYR A 101 -33.17 -12.35 -24.59
C TYR A 101 -33.83 -13.39 -23.66
N SER A 102 -33.09 -14.39 -23.17
CA SER A 102 -33.64 -15.50 -22.41
C SER A 102 -33.02 -15.58 -21.01
N THR A 103 -33.82 -15.97 -20.02
CA THR A 103 -33.39 -16.32 -18.67
C THR A 103 -32.65 -17.67 -18.59
N GLY A 104 -32.40 -18.31 -19.73
CA GLY A 104 -31.65 -19.56 -19.83
C GLY A 104 -30.16 -19.40 -19.56
N SER A 105 -29.55 -20.39 -18.92
CA SER A 105 -28.11 -20.45 -18.71
C SER A 105 -27.38 -20.57 -20.05
N ILE A 106 -26.26 -19.85 -20.19
CA ILE A 106 -25.31 -20.09 -21.28
C ILE A 106 -24.55 -21.37 -20.94
N SER A 107 -24.93 -22.50 -21.52
CA SER A 107 -24.32 -23.82 -21.24
C SER A 107 -22.92 -24.02 -21.84
N TYR A 108 -22.40 -23.01 -22.55
CA TYR A 108 -21.11 -23.06 -23.25
C TYR A 108 -20.28 -21.79 -22.97
N GLN A 109 -18.97 -21.87 -23.17
CA GLN A 109 -18.04 -20.77 -22.85
C GLN A 109 -18.16 -19.64 -23.87
N LEU A 110 -18.18 -18.38 -23.39
CA LEU A 110 -18.10 -17.22 -24.27
C LEU A 110 -16.63 -16.90 -24.54
N TYR A 111 -16.16 -17.22 -25.75
CA TYR A 111 -14.81 -16.89 -26.19
C TYR A 111 -14.74 -15.47 -26.75
N LEU A 112 -13.91 -14.62 -26.13
CA LEU A 112 -13.64 -13.26 -26.60
C LEU A 112 -12.25 -13.27 -27.26
N LYS A 113 -12.18 -13.59 -28.55
CA LYS A 113 -10.88 -13.64 -29.24
C LYS A 113 -10.37 -12.23 -29.54
N ALA A 114 -9.17 -11.91 -29.04
CA ALA A 114 -8.41 -10.72 -29.42
C ALA A 114 -7.00 -11.17 -29.86
N GLY A 115 -6.81 -11.35 -31.17
CA GLY A 115 -5.54 -11.83 -31.74
C GLY A 115 -5.27 -13.32 -31.48
N SER A 116 -4.00 -13.69 -31.26
CA SER A 116 -3.57 -15.07 -30.98
C SER A 116 -3.94 -15.57 -29.59
N TYR A 117 -4.40 -14.69 -28.70
CA TYR A 117 -4.83 -15.03 -27.35
C TYR A 117 -6.35 -15.25 -27.31
N SER A 118 -6.80 -16.27 -26.57
CA SER A 118 -8.22 -16.60 -26.39
C SER A 118 -8.65 -16.38 -24.93
N PRO A 119 -8.65 -15.13 -24.43
CA PRO A 119 -9.27 -14.86 -23.14
C PRO A 119 -10.76 -15.20 -23.24
N HIS A 120 -11.28 -15.89 -22.25
CA HIS A 120 -12.67 -16.31 -22.27
C HIS A 120 -13.28 -16.32 -20.88
N ILE A 121 -14.59 -16.22 -20.88
CA ILE A 121 -15.44 -16.29 -19.71
C ILE A 121 -16.07 -17.68 -19.69
N ARG A 122 -15.79 -18.45 -18.64
CA ARG A 122 -16.41 -19.76 -18.43
C ARG A 122 -16.98 -19.91 -17.02
N SER A 123 -18.04 -20.70 -16.91
CA SER A 123 -18.43 -21.34 -15.66
C SER A 123 -17.58 -22.58 -15.44
N ASN A 124 -16.99 -22.74 -14.26
CA ASN A 124 -16.27 -23.95 -13.89
C ASN A 124 -17.19 -24.90 -13.11
N SER A 125 -17.31 -26.15 -13.53
CA SER A 125 -18.12 -27.16 -12.84
C SER A 125 -17.50 -27.61 -11.51
N SER A 126 -16.18 -27.47 -11.32
CA SER A 126 -15.50 -27.85 -10.07
C SER A 126 -15.40 -26.70 -9.06
N THR A 127 -15.64 -25.46 -9.46
CA THR A 127 -15.65 -24.29 -8.56
C THR A 127 -16.79 -23.36 -8.96
N PRO A 128 -17.88 -23.26 -8.17
CA PRO A 128 -19.00 -22.39 -8.48
C PRO A 128 -18.56 -20.94 -8.70
N GLY A 129 -18.74 -20.43 -9.92
CA GLY A 129 -18.36 -19.07 -10.27
C GLY A 129 -17.99 -18.90 -11.74
N PHE A 130 -17.67 -17.66 -12.08
CA PHE A 130 -17.12 -17.27 -13.37
C PHE A 130 -15.59 -17.20 -13.25
N GLU A 131 -14.86 -17.72 -14.24
CA GLU A 131 -13.40 -17.58 -14.30
C GLU A 131 -12.99 -16.75 -15.52
N TRP A 132 -12.08 -15.78 -15.31
CA TRP A 132 -11.32 -15.20 -16.40
C TRP A 132 -10.15 -16.13 -16.71
N VAL A 133 -10.14 -16.71 -17.90
CA VAL A 133 -9.04 -17.55 -18.35
C VAL A 133 -8.12 -16.73 -19.23
N ASN A 134 -6.84 -16.66 -18.89
CA ASN A 134 -5.88 -15.95 -19.72
C ASN A 134 -5.52 -16.75 -20.99
N GLY A 135 -4.80 -16.13 -21.92
CA GLY A 135 -4.43 -16.79 -23.17
C GLY A 135 -3.45 -17.97 -23.04
N ALA A 136 -2.88 -18.21 -21.85
CA ALA A 136 -2.09 -19.41 -21.53
C ALA A 136 -2.93 -20.52 -20.86
N ASN A 137 -4.27 -20.37 -20.85
CA ASN A 137 -5.20 -21.27 -20.19
C ASN A 137 -5.03 -21.37 -18.66
N ASN A 138 -4.39 -20.37 -18.04
CA ASN A 138 -4.34 -20.25 -16.59
C ASN A 138 -5.61 -19.50 -16.13
N ALA A 139 -6.48 -20.20 -15.40
CA ALA A 139 -7.72 -19.63 -14.89
C ALA A 139 -7.41 -18.79 -13.65
N VAL A 140 -7.88 -17.54 -13.64
CA VAL A 140 -7.95 -16.73 -12.42
C VAL A 140 -9.40 -16.79 -11.95
N PRO A 141 -9.69 -17.52 -10.85
CA PRO A 141 -11.04 -17.59 -10.32
C PRO A 141 -11.47 -16.20 -9.83
N MET A 142 -12.60 -15.71 -10.34
CA MET A 142 -13.19 -14.44 -9.94
C MET A 142 -14.68 -14.65 -9.67
N SER A 143 -15.08 -14.85 -8.42
CA SER A 143 -16.51 -15.01 -8.09
C SER A 143 -17.14 -13.65 -7.79
N LEU A 144 -18.29 -13.37 -8.41
CA LEU A 144 -19.21 -12.33 -7.97
C LEU A 144 -20.28 -13.02 -7.15
N THR A 145 -20.43 -12.66 -5.88
CA THR A 145 -21.49 -13.21 -5.02
C THR A 145 -22.84 -12.56 -5.35
N ASP A 146 -23.95 -13.18 -4.93
CA ASP A 146 -25.30 -12.60 -5.05
C ASP A 146 -25.43 -11.25 -4.33
N ALA A 147 -24.55 -10.97 -3.37
CA ALA A 147 -24.44 -9.69 -2.68
C ALA A 147 -23.60 -8.64 -3.46
N GLY A 148 -23.18 -8.94 -4.68
CA GLY A 148 -22.37 -8.07 -5.53
C GLY A 148 -20.89 -7.99 -5.14
N ALA A 149 -20.37 -8.91 -4.31
CA ALA A 149 -18.97 -8.89 -3.89
C ALA A 149 -18.09 -9.64 -4.89
N LEU A 150 -17.06 -8.97 -5.41
CA LEU A 150 -16.05 -9.58 -6.28
C LEU A 150 -14.92 -10.19 -5.42
N THR A 151 -14.71 -11.49 -5.55
CA THR A 151 -13.64 -12.23 -4.85
C THR A 151 -12.62 -12.74 -5.87
N VAL A 152 -11.33 -12.44 -5.67
CA VAL A 152 -10.23 -12.93 -6.51
C VAL A 152 -9.31 -13.81 -5.66
N ALA A 153 -9.04 -15.03 -6.13
CA ALA A 153 -8.41 -16.07 -5.30
C ALA A 153 -6.96 -15.78 -4.84
N THR A 154 -6.22 -14.94 -5.57
CA THR A 154 -4.79 -14.71 -5.32
C THR A 154 -4.45 -13.25 -5.05
N ARG A 155 -4.51 -12.40 -6.08
CA ARG A 155 -4.09 -11.01 -5.98
C ARG A 155 -4.93 -10.12 -6.90
N ILE A 156 -5.34 -8.98 -6.38
CA ILE A 156 -5.76 -7.83 -7.19
C ILE A 156 -4.54 -6.94 -7.38
N SER A 157 -4.05 -6.82 -8.62
CA SER A 157 -2.91 -5.94 -8.97
C SER A 157 -3.39 -4.93 -10.00
N VAL A 158 -3.33 -3.65 -9.66
CA VAL A 158 -3.68 -2.56 -10.56
C VAL A 158 -2.38 -1.89 -11.01
N THR A 159 -2.03 -2.04 -12.29
CA THR A 159 -0.80 -1.46 -12.87
C THR A 159 -0.96 0.03 -13.17
N SER A 160 -2.19 0.49 -13.40
CA SER A 160 -2.57 1.90 -13.57
C SER A 160 -4.03 2.10 -13.14
N GLY A 161 -4.29 2.98 -12.17
CA GLY A 161 -5.63 3.27 -11.64
C GLY A 161 -5.75 3.04 -10.13
N ASP A 162 -6.91 3.41 -9.58
CA ASP A 162 -7.16 3.36 -8.14
C ASP A 162 -7.95 2.09 -7.75
N VAL A 163 -7.57 1.46 -6.63
CA VAL A 163 -8.42 0.46 -5.95
C VAL A 163 -9.39 1.21 -5.05
N GLN A 164 -10.57 1.55 -5.58
CA GLN A 164 -11.60 2.29 -4.84
C GLN A 164 -12.55 1.34 -4.11
N THR A 165 -12.68 1.49 -2.79
CA THR A 165 -13.70 0.77 -1.99
C THR A 165 -14.90 1.70 -1.72
N ASN A 166 -15.89 1.67 -2.59
CA ASN A 166 -17.13 2.42 -2.39
C ASN A 166 -18.06 1.66 -1.44
N GLY A 167 -18.38 2.25 -0.28
CA GLY A 167 -19.41 1.72 0.62
C GLY A 167 -19.10 1.81 2.11
N TYR A 168 -17.82 1.71 2.52
CA TYR A 168 -17.41 1.85 3.94
C TYR A 168 -15.98 2.41 4.14
N GLY A 169 -15.37 3.00 3.09
CA GLY A 169 -14.12 3.78 3.21
C GLY A 169 -12.90 3.03 3.74
N GLN A 170 -12.82 1.72 3.46
CA GLN A 170 -11.83 0.86 4.10
C GLN A 170 -11.13 -0.07 3.12
N PHE A 171 -9.81 0.09 3.03
CA PHE A 171 -8.92 -0.88 2.41
C PHE A 171 -8.37 -1.84 3.49
N VAL A 172 -8.57 -3.14 3.29
CA VAL A 172 -8.05 -4.19 4.19
C VAL A 172 -7.09 -5.08 3.41
N ALA A 173 -5.83 -5.07 3.81
CA ALA A 173 -4.88 -6.12 3.45
C ALA A 173 -4.84 -7.12 4.60
N ALA A 174 -5.63 -8.19 4.49
CA ALA A 174 -5.65 -9.27 5.46
C ALA A 174 -4.63 -10.35 5.10
N GLY A 175 -3.74 -10.70 6.03
CA GLY A 175 -2.75 -11.76 5.87
C GLY A 175 -2.73 -12.71 7.07
N ALA A 176 -2.17 -13.91 6.89
CA ALA A 176 -2.04 -14.91 7.97
C ALA A 176 -1.26 -14.39 9.19
N ALA A 177 -0.41 -13.38 9.01
CA ALA A 177 0.40 -12.75 10.04
C ALA A 177 -0.20 -11.44 10.60
N GLY A 178 -1.49 -11.17 10.34
CA GLY A 178 -2.18 -9.95 10.78
C GLY A 178 -2.76 -9.14 9.62
N ASN A 179 -3.60 -8.17 9.96
CA ASN A 179 -4.30 -7.35 8.98
C ASN A 179 -3.75 -5.93 9.01
N ALA A 180 -3.31 -5.41 7.86
CA ALA A 180 -3.08 -3.98 7.67
C ALA A 180 -4.40 -3.35 7.21
N ARG A 181 -4.88 -2.37 7.95
CA ARG A 181 -6.22 -1.79 7.75
C ARG A 181 -6.09 -0.28 7.65
N TRP A 182 -6.39 0.27 6.48
CA TRP A 182 -6.47 1.70 6.25
C TRP A 182 -7.95 2.08 6.26
N ARG A 183 -8.32 2.93 7.22
CA ARG A 183 -9.70 3.35 7.45
C ARG A 183 -9.78 4.85 7.62
N ALA A 184 -10.68 5.48 6.87
CA ALA A 184 -11.22 6.77 7.26
C ALA A 184 -12.42 6.54 8.21
N ASP A 185 -12.17 6.12 9.46
CA ASP A 185 -13.25 5.96 10.44
C ASP A 185 -13.62 7.35 10.99
N ALA A 186 -14.77 7.89 10.59
CA ALA A 186 -15.31 9.15 11.12
C ALA A 186 -15.69 9.07 12.61
N ALA A 187 -15.63 7.89 13.22
CA ALA A 187 -16.13 7.62 14.57
C ALA A 187 -15.24 6.69 15.41
N MET A 188 -13.93 6.60 15.15
CA MET A 188 -13.06 6.08 16.22
C MET A 188 -13.11 7.11 17.35
N ALA A 189 -13.63 6.72 18.52
CA ALA A 189 -13.63 7.52 19.75
C ALA A 189 -12.19 7.71 20.28
N THR A 190 -11.31 8.27 19.46
CA THR A 190 -10.10 8.92 19.89
C THR A 190 -10.55 10.33 20.23
N GLY A 191 -10.24 10.85 21.42
CA GLY A 191 -10.71 12.16 21.90
C GLY A 191 -10.23 13.39 21.10
N TYR A 192 -10.05 13.26 19.78
CA TYR A 192 -9.54 14.24 18.84
C TYR A 192 -10.58 14.70 17.80
N GLY A 193 -11.87 14.43 18.01
CA GLY A 193 -12.96 14.94 17.18
C GLY A 193 -13.26 14.11 15.93
N THR A 194 -14.47 14.29 15.42
CA THR A 194 -14.97 13.72 14.16
C THR A 194 -14.16 14.28 12.98
N GLY A 195 -13.27 13.48 12.37
CA GLY A 195 -12.55 13.88 11.15
C GLY A 195 -11.15 13.31 10.95
N ALA A 196 -10.55 12.64 11.95
CA ALA A 196 -9.18 12.15 11.83
C ALA A 196 -9.06 10.93 10.88
N ILE A 197 -8.12 11.00 9.94
CA ILE A 197 -7.72 9.88 9.07
C ILE A 197 -6.63 9.07 9.80
N GLY A 198 -6.93 7.82 10.16
CA GLY A 198 -5.97 6.93 10.81
C GLY A 198 -5.53 5.77 9.92
N SER A 199 -4.25 5.38 10.00
CA SER A 199 -3.77 4.14 9.41
C SER A 199 -3.20 3.23 10.50
N GLY A 200 -3.70 2.01 10.59
CA GLY A 200 -3.32 1.06 11.63
C GLY A 200 -2.77 -0.24 11.04
N PHE A 201 -1.69 -0.73 11.64
CA PHE A 201 -1.16 -2.07 11.39
C PHE A 201 -1.48 -2.95 12.60
N ILE A 202 -2.22 -4.04 12.43
CA ILE A 202 -2.49 -5.00 13.50
C ILE A 202 -1.63 -6.23 13.24
N ASN A 203 -0.75 -6.58 14.17
CA ASN A 203 0.04 -7.81 14.05
C ASN A 203 -0.83 -9.06 14.33
N SER A 204 -0.31 -10.25 14.00
CA SER A 204 -0.99 -11.54 14.25
C SER A 204 -1.35 -11.79 15.71
N ALA A 205 -0.66 -11.16 16.65
CA ALA A 205 -0.92 -11.26 18.08
C ALA A 205 -2.05 -10.31 18.56
N GLY A 206 -2.70 -9.57 17.65
CA GLY A 206 -3.76 -8.61 17.98
C GLY A 206 -3.26 -7.26 18.49
N ASN A 207 -1.93 -7.03 18.51
CA ASN A 207 -1.36 -5.76 18.92
C ASN A 207 -1.43 -4.76 17.76
N ALA A 208 -2.17 -3.69 17.97
CA ALA A 208 -2.34 -2.62 16.99
C ALA A 208 -1.25 -1.54 17.14
N TRP A 209 -0.51 -1.30 16.08
CA TRP A 209 0.32 -0.12 15.88
C TRP A 209 -0.51 0.90 15.11
N ASN A 210 -0.87 2.00 15.77
CA ASN A 210 -1.68 3.05 15.14
C ASN A 210 -0.78 4.26 14.84
N LEU A 211 -0.65 4.60 13.56
CA LEU A 211 -0.11 5.88 13.13
C LEU A 211 -1.30 6.81 12.89
N GLN A 212 -1.52 7.72 13.85
CA GLN A 212 -2.56 8.73 13.77
C GLN A 212 -1.93 10.02 13.24
N LEU A 213 -2.33 10.43 12.03
CA LEU A 213 -2.00 11.72 11.45
C LEU A 213 -3.19 12.64 11.74
N ALA A 214 -3.03 13.58 12.66
CA ALA A 214 -4.05 14.60 12.90
C ALA A 214 -3.98 15.69 11.82
N ASP A 215 -5.12 16.25 11.47
CA ASP A 215 -5.30 17.38 10.54
C ASP A 215 -4.50 18.64 10.95
N ASN A 216 -4.21 18.80 12.25
CA ASN A 216 -3.37 19.87 12.78
C ASN A 216 -1.84 19.66 12.60
N GLY A 217 -1.40 18.77 11.70
CA GLY A 217 0.02 18.57 11.39
C GLY A 217 0.83 17.86 12.48
N ASN A 218 0.16 17.25 13.46
CA ASN A 218 0.80 16.52 14.55
C ASN A 218 0.91 15.02 14.23
N TRP A 219 2.12 14.47 14.34
CA TRP A 219 2.44 13.07 14.05
C TRP A 219 2.66 12.31 15.36
N GLY A 220 1.74 11.41 15.71
CA GLY A 220 1.86 10.58 16.92
C GLY A 220 2.13 9.12 16.58
N PHE A 221 3.32 8.61 16.90
CA PHE A 221 3.63 7.17 16.85
C PHE A 221 3.16 6.49 18.15
N ARG A 222 2.04 5.77 18.13
CA ARG A 222 1.64 4.92 19.27
C ARG A 222 2.34 3.56 19.19
N GLY A 223 3.57 3.54 19.68
CA GLY A 223 4.44 2.37 19.81
C GLY A 223 5.60 2.63 20.78
N PHE A 224 6.05 3.89 20.83
CA PHE A 224 6.62 4.47 22.05
C PHE A 224 5.47 5.13 22.80
N SER A 225 5.12 4.58 23.96
CA SER A 225 4.12 5.16 24.85
C SER A 225 4.60 6.53 25.35
N TYR A 226 4.34 7.58 24.58
CA TYR A 226 4.35 8.97 25.03
C TYR A 226 3.09 9.29 25.88
N ASN A 227 2.52 8.28 26.56
CA ASN A 227 1.36 8.46 27.44
C ASN A 227 1.68 9.20 28.74
N ASP A 228 2.95 9.47 29.04
CA ASP A 228 3.32 10.26 30.22
C ASP A 228 3.46 11.77 29.95
N ILE A 229 3.53 12.22 28.69
CA ILE A 229 3.80 13.64 28.40
C ILE A 229 2.52 14.46 28.18
N SER A 230 1.39 13.86 27.79
CA SER A 230 0.15 14.62 27.56
C SER A 230 -0.88 14.59 28.70
N ARG A 231 -0.74 13.70 29.69
CA ARG A 231 -1.72 13.57 30.79
C ARG A 231 -1.49 14.48 32.00
N VAL A 232 -0.40 15.24 32.05
CA VAL A 232 -0.12 16.12 33.20
C VAL A 232 -0.65 17.55 33.01
N ALA A 233 -1.09 17.93 31.79
CA ALA A 233 -1.61 19.28 31.54
C ALA A 233 -2.95 19.60 32.25
N ASN A 234 -3.71 18.59 32.69
CA ASN A 234 -5.06 18.79 33.25
C ASN A 234 -5.17 18.55 34.76
N ASN A 235 -4.11 18.15 35.46
CA ASN A 235 -4.17 17.87 36.90
C ASN A 235 -3.67 19.03 37.75
N GLY A 236 -4.09 20.26 37.45
CA GLY A 236 -4.02 21.46 38.32
C GLY A 236 -2.63 21.93 38.81
N ASP A 237 -1.59 21.13 38.65
CA ASP A 237 -0.24 21.43 39.08
C ASP A 237 0.52 22.02 37.89
N SER A 238 0.57 23.35 37.84
CA SER A 238 1.22 24.13 36.78
C SER A 238 2.75 23.99 36.76
N ASN A 239 3.30 23.00 37.47
CA ASN A 239 4.72 22.87 37.74
C ASN A 239 5.49 21.95 36.76
N GLY A 240 4.88 21.43 35.69
CA GLY A 240 5.65 20.94 34.52
C GLY A 240 6.59 19.75 34.77
N TYR A 241 6.20 18.76 35.58
CA TYR A 241 6.95 17.50 35.74
C TYR A 241 6.85 16.67 34.45
N ARG A 242 7.99 16.24 33.88
CA ARG A 242 8.02 15.64 32.52
C ARG A 242 8.41 14.16 32.48
N THR A 243 9.16 13.62 33.45
CA THR A 243 9.53 12.18 33.45
C THR A 243 9.80 11.65 34.87
N VAL A 244 9.88 10.31 35.02
CA VAL A 244 10.25 9.61 36.26
C VAL A 244 11.56 8.86 36.02
N PHE A 245 12.55 8.97 36.93
CA PHE A 245 13.77 8.16 36.91
C PHE A 245 13.87 7.39 38.24
N GLY A 246 13.51 6.09 38.22
CA GLY A 246 13.37 5.29 39.44
C GLY A 246 12.13 5.66 40.26
N GLY A 247 12.22 5.63 41.59
CA GLY A 247 11.12 6.05 42.48
C GLY A 247 11.00 7.58 42.67
N GLY A 248 11.72 8.38 41.88
CA GLY A 248 11.77 9.85 41.97
C GLY A 248 11.29 10.52 40.68
N TRP A 249 10.74 11.73 40.83
CA TRP A 249 10.21 12.56 39.74
C TRP A 249 11.30 13.50 39.19
N LEU A 250 11.36 13.70 37.87
CA LEU A 250 12.30 14.60 37.21
C LEU A 250 11.54 15.78 36.57
N LYS A 251 11.88 16.99 37.02
CA LYS A 251 11.27 18.26 36.57
C LYS A 251 12.20 19.02 35.64
N GLN A 252 11.97 18.92 34.33
CA GLN A 252 12.59 19.81 33.35
C GLN A 252 11.69 21.03 33.16
N ASN A 253 11.83 22.03 34.04
CA ASN A 253 11.05 23.25 33.90
C ASN A 253 11.89 24.43 33.40
N GLU A 254 11.22 25.31 32.66
CA GLU A 254 11.78 26.47 31.98
C GLU A 254 11.42 27.73 32.78
N TYR A 255 11.79 27.78 34.06
CA TYR A 255 11.82 29.07 34.76
C TYR A 255 13.10 29.82 34.37
N ASN A 256 13.10 31.16 34.44
CA ASN A 256 14.24 32.04 34.12
C ASN A 256 15.57 31.72 34.85
N TYR A 257 15.59 30.70 35.70
CA TYR A 257 16.75 30.21 36.46
C TYR A 257 17.43 28.99 35.83
N GLY A 258 16.88 28.44 34.74
CA GLY A 258 17.48 27.36 33.94
C GLY A 258 16.98 25.96 34.23
N ALA A 259 17.50 24.98 33.48
CA ALA A 259 17.10 23.59 33.62
C ALA A 259 17.63 23.01 34.94
N TYR A 260 16.76 22.31 35.67
CA TYR A 260 17.10 21.67 36.93
C TYR A 260 16.59 20.23 36.99
N HIS A 261 17.12 19.49 37.96
CA HIS A 261 16.75 18.12 38.28
C HIS A 261 16.39 18.08 39.76
N ASP A 262 15.09 17.94 40.04
CA ASP A 262 14.58 17.76 41.40
C ASP A 262 14.58 16.28 41.78
N PHE A 263 14.89 16.00 43.04
CA PHE A 263 14.79 14.69 43.65
C PHE A 263 13.88 14.83 44.87
N MET A 264 12.67 14.27 44.78
CA MET A 264 11.63 14.37 45.82
C MET A 264 10.86 13.06 45.98
N ARG A 265 10.23 12.90 47.16
CA ARG A 265 9.46 11.69 47.51
C ARG A 265 7.98 11.80 47.11
N VAL A 266 7.43 13.01 47.02
CA VAL A 266 6.00 13.28 46.77
C VAL A 266 5.86 14.48 45.83
N ALA A 267 4.88 14.45 44.93
CA ALA A 267 4.70 15.46 43.87
C ALA A 267 4.34 16.87 44.35
N SER A 268 3.92 17.03 45.62
CA SER A 268 3.41 18.30 46.16
C SER A 268 4.45 19.15 46.90
N GLU A 269 5.72 18.72 46.98
CA GLU A 269 6.79 19.45 47.67
C GLU A 269 7.77 20.06 46.65
N ASP A 270 8.27 21.28 46.89
CA ASP A 270 9.04 22.06 45.90
C ASP A 270 10.30 21.30 45.43
N TYR A 271 11.04 20.65 46.34
CA TYR A 271 12.08 19.64 46.07
C TYR A 271 12.61 19.18 47.44
N LYS A 272 13.29 18.03 47.53
CA LYS A 272 14.14 17.71 48.69
C LYS A 272 15.59 17.99 48.38
N TRP A 273 16.04 17.54 47.22
CA TRP A 273 17.32 17.92 46.62
C TRP A 273 17.10 18.44 45.20
N ARG A 274 17.85 19.46 44.80
CA ARG A 274 17.85 20.02 43.43
C ARG A 274 19.28 20.11 42.93
N ILE A 275 19.50 19.68 41.70
CA ILE A 275 20.71 20.00 40.94
C ILE A 275 20.28 20.97 39.85
N HIS A 276 20.86 22.17 39.83
CA HIS A 276 20.53 23.15 38.79
C HIS A 276 21.73 23.94 38.32
N TYR A 277 21.65 24.43 37.08
CA TYR A 277 22.60 25.42 36.58
C TYR A 277 21.93 26.78 36.60
N ASN A 278 22.36 27.65 37.52
CA ASN A 278 21.76 28.95 37.71
C ASN A 278 22.37 29.96 36.74
N PHE A 279 21.60 30.37 35.74
CA PHE A 279 22.07 31.28 34.69
C PHE A 279 22.45 32.68 35.19
N ASN A 280 21.88 33.14 36.31
CA ASN A 280 22.13 34.49 36.81
C ASN A 280 23.53 34.63 37.44
N ASN A 281 24.04 33.56 38.06
CA ASN A 281 25.35 33.54 38.69
C ASN A 281 26.35 32.58 38.00
N VAL A 282 25.91 31.83 36.99
CA VAL A 282 26.73 30.92 36.18
C VAL A 282 27.28 29.74 37.00
N TYR A 283 26.55 29.33 38.05
CA TYR A 283 26.97 28.27 38.98
C TYR A 283 26.17 26.99 38.81
N LEU A 284 26.85 25.84 38.93
CA LEU A 284 26.20 24.56 39.17
C LEU A 284 25.93 24.44 40.67
N GLU A 285 24.67 24.35 41.07
CA GLU A 285 24.28 24.30 42.48
C GLU A 285 23.57 22.99 42.83
N PHE A 286 23.90 22.47 44.01
CA PHE A 286 23.25 21.35 44.68
C PHE A 286 22.55 21.90 45.92
N ILE A 287 21.22 21.94 45.90
CA ILE A 287 20.41 22.59 46.94
C ILE A 287 19.59 21.53 47.68
N CYS A 288 19.55 21.63 49.01
CA CYS A 288 18.59 20.91 49.84
C CYS A 288 17.53 21.89 50.33
N ASN A 289 16.25 21.53 50.25
CA ASN A 289 15.18 22.40 50.71
C ASN A 289 15.25 22.57 52.25
N GLY A 290 15.26 23.82 52.73
CA GLY A 290 15.50 24.15 54.13
C GLY A 290 16.95 23.98 54.61
N GLY A 291 17.89 23.69 53.71
CA GLY A 291 19.32 23.50 54.02
C GLY A 291 20.24 24.49 53.29
N SER A 292 21.52 24.48 53.67
CA SER A 292 22.57 25.18 52.94
C SER A 292 22.80 24.56 51.56
N ASN A 293 23.10 25.38 50.55
CA ASN A 293 23.47 24.91 49.22
C ASN A 293 24.98 24.63 49.11
N VAL A 294 25.34 23.76 48.18
CA VAL A 294 26.71 23.61 47.69
C VAL A 294 26.76 24.15 46.27
N GLN A 295 27.64 25.10 45.99
CA GLN A 295 27.77 25.69 44.65
C GLN A 295 29.17 25.45 44.10
N PHE A 296 29.25 25.22 42.79
CA PHE A 296 30.48 25.15 42.02
C PHE A 296 30.54 26.37 41.10
N ALA A 297 31.51 27.25 41.35
CA ALA A 297 31.75 28.43 40.53
C ALA A 297 32.54 28.10 39.26
N ASN A 298 32.50 28.99 38.26
CA ASN A 298 33.18 28.74 36.98
C ASN A 298 34.71 28.65 37.11
N ASP A 299 35.26 29.23 38.18
CA ASP A 299 36.69 29.26 38.50
C ASP A 299 37.14 28.02 39.28
N GLY A 300 36.23 27.06 39.49
CA GLY A 300 36.47 25.83 40.23
C GLY A 300 36.33 25.98 41.75
N ASN A 301 35.94 27.15 42.27
CA ASN A 301 35.69 27.32 43.69
C ASN A 301 34.42 26.58 44.13
N ILE A 302 34.44 26.10 45.38
CA ILE A 302 33.32 25.42 46.02
C ILE A 302 32.79 26.31 47.15
N TYR A 303 31.50 26.62 47.10
CA TYR A 303 30.76 27.28 48.17
C TYR A 303 29.98 26.26 48.99
N SER A 304 29.95 26.45 50.31
CA SER A 304 29.05 25.74 51.21
C SER A 304 28.26 26.75 52.02
N GLY A 305 26.93 26.71 51.98
CA GLY A 305 26.09 27.76 52.59
C GLY A 305 26.25 27.94 54.10
N SER A 306 26.83 26.99 54.83
CA SER A 306 27.14 27.15 56.25
C SER A 306 28.54 27.71 56.52
N GLN A 307 29.45 27.62 55.55
CA GLN A 307 30.87 27.95 55.72
C GLN A 307 31.37 29.03 54.77
N GLY A 308 30.56 29.50 53.81
CA GLY A 308 30.99 30.46 52.79
C GLY A 308 31.82 29.81 51.67
N TRP A 309 32.58 30.61 50.93
CA TRP A 309 33.53 30.11 49.94
C TRP A 309 34.69 29.41 50.63
N LEU A 310 35.06 28.23 50.13
CA LEU A 310 36.22 27.50 50.65
C LEU A 310 37.51 28.33 50.51
N SER A 311 37.61 29.13 49.44
CA SER A 311 38.72 30.08 49.21
C SER A 311 38.84 31.12 50.33
N ASP A 312 37.74 31.61 50.89
CA ASP A 312 37.75 32.59 52.00
C ASP A 312 38.16 31.95 53.33
N LYS A 313 37.90 30.65 53.50
CA LYS A 313 38.28 29.90 54.70
C LYS A 313 39.70 29.34 54.63
N ALA A 314 40.28 29.32 53.44
CA ALA A 314 41.67 28.95 53.19
C ALA A 314 42.38 30.04 52.35
N PRO A 315 42.46 31.32 52.81
CA PRO A 315 42.79 32.47 51.97
C PRO A 315 44.21 32.48 51.35
N LYS A 316 45.02 31.44 51.58
CA LYS A 316 46.38 31.27 51.02
C LYS A 316 46.81 29.81 50.82
N VAL A 317 45.89 28.85 50.83
CA VAL A 317 46.27 27.47 50.50
C VAL A 317 46.02 27.31 49.00
N ASN A 318 47.03 27.63 48.20
CA ASN A 318 47.14 27.01 46.88
C ASN A 318 47.12 25.50 47.16
N CYS A 319 45.98 24.83 47.01
CA CYS A 319 45.97 23.39 46.84
C CYS A 319 46.78 23.16 45.57
N GLN A 320 48.08 22.95 45.75
CA GLN A 320 49.08 23.03 44.69
C GLN A 320 49.01 21.72 43.90
N TRP A 321 47.98 21.57 43.06
CA TRP A 321 47.68 20.33 42.33
C TRP A 321 48.79 19.93 41.33
N ASN A 322 49.81 20.77 41.12
CA ASN A 322 50.95 20.51 40.23
C ASN A 322 52.34 20.62 40.92
N SER A 323 52.44 20.57 42.24
CA SER A 323 53.78 20.59 42.87
C SER A 323 54.53 19.26 42.80
N GLY A 324 53.84 18.14 42.56
CA GLY A 324 54.42 16.81 42.71
C GLY A 324 54.83 16.48 44.16
N ILE A 325 54.44 17.32 45.13
CA ILE A 325 54.76 17.16 46.55
C ILE A 325 53.49 16.69 47.26
N THR A 326 53.50 15.43 47.72
CA THR A 326 52.48 14.87 48.60
C THR A 326 52.61 15.53 49.98
N GLU A 327 51.70 16.43 50.32
CA GLU A 327 51.62 16.99 51.69
C GLU A 327 50.83 16.04 52.59
N THR A 328 51.54 15.29 53.45
CA THR A 328 50.97 14.52 54.55
C THR A 328 51.04 15.35 55.82
N GLY A 329 49.89 15.83 56.30
CA GLY A 329 49.77 16.53 57.58
C GLY A 329 48.51 16.09 58.33
N PRO A 330 48.55 15.95 59.67
CA PRO A 330 47.39 15.56 60.43
C PRO A 330 46.40 16.72 60.52
N ILE A 331 45.22 16.55 59.92
CA ILE A 331 44.18 17.59 59.91
C ILE A 331 43.57 17.79 61.33
N TYR A 332 43.81 16.88 62.29
CA TYR A 332 43.28 16.97 63.66
C TYR A 332 44.22 16.42 64.74
N GLY A 333 45.44 16.95 64.85
CA GLY A 333 46.28 16.81 66.06
C GLY A 333 46.84 15.40 66.39
N GLY A 334 46.75 14.42 65.48
CA GLY A 334 47.39 13.12 65.63
C GLY A 334 48.82 13.09 65.05
N ASN A 335 49.72 12.28 65.62
CA ASN A 335 51.04 12.05 65.03
C ASN A 335 50.91 11.20 63.75
N TYR A 336 51.63 11.55 62.68
CA TYR A 336 51.66 10.77 61.43
C TYR A 336 53.09 10.34 61.12
N ASP A 337 53.31 9.03 61.00
CA ASP A 337 54.59 8.47 60.55
C ASP A 337 54.61 8.39 59.02
N ALA A 338 55.50 9.14 58.38
CA ALA A 338 55.74 9.00 56.95
C ALA A 338 56.63 7.77 56.68
N TYR A 339 56.24 6.92 55.72
CA TYR A 339 57.02 5.75 55.32
C TYR A 339 58.35 6.17 54.65
N GLN A 340 59.47 5.57 55.07
CA GLN A 340 60.81 5.86 54.55
C GLN A 340 61.03 5.29 53.14
N PRO A 341 61.89 5.92 52.30
CA PRO A 341 62.58 7.20 52.49
C PRO A 341 61.85 8.35 51.76
N GLN A 342 61.54 9.43 52.48
CA GLN A 342 61.07 10.68 51.87
C GLN A 342 61.93 11.84 52.36
N VAL A 343 62.50 12.61 51.42
CA VAL A 343 63.14 13.90 51.72
C VAL A 343 62.03 14.94 51.81
N LEU A 344 61.57 15.23 53.02
CA LEU A 344 60.56 16.27 53.24
C LEU A 344 61.25 17.63 53.45
N ALA A 345 61.41 18.40 52.38
CA ALA A 345 61.91 19.77 52.47
C ALA A 345 60.74 20.75 52.71
N GLY A 346 60.39 20.98 53.99
CA GLY A 346 59.44 22.02 54.36
C GLY A 346 60.06 23.41 54.26
N VAL A 347 59.76 24.16 53.19
CA VAL A 347 60.24 25.54 53.02
C VAL A 347 59.08 26.50 53.25
N ARG A 348 59.19 27.38 54.26
CA ARG A 348 58.23 28.48 54.46
C ARG A 348 58.94 29.82 54.31
N GLY A 349 58.54 30.60 53.32
CA GLY A 349 58.92 32.00 53.22
C GLY A 349 58.19 32.83 54.28
N GLY A 350 58.92 33.63 55.05
CA GLY A 350 58.31 34.55 56.02
C GLY A 350 57.47 35.61 55.29
N THR A 351 56.19 35.72 55.66
CA THR A 351 55.34 36.79 55.14
C THR A 351 55.61 38.09 55.89
N GLY A 352 56.34 39.02 55.28
CA GLY A 352 56.36 40.40 55.75
C GLY A 352 57.59 41.22 55.35
N GLN A 353 57.36 42.19 54.46
CA GLN A 353 58.17 43.38 54.19
C GLN A 353 59.42 43.18 53.29
N SER A 354 59.57 44.10 52.34
CA SER A 354 60.29 44.02 51.06
C SER A 354 61.82 44.00 51.12
N THR A 355 62.44 43.61 52.22
CA THR A 355 63.89 43.42 52.31
C THR A 355 64.24 42.34 53.32
N ALA A 356 64.36 41.11 52.80
CA ALA A 356 65.22 39.98 53.20
C ALA A 356 64.47 38.64 53.19
N ASN A 357 64.63 37.90 52.09
CA ASN A 357 64.19 36.51 51.96
C ASN A 357 65.09 35.61 52.81
N PHE A 358 64.76 35.44 54.09
CA PHE A 358 65.38 34.39 54.90
C PHE A 358 64.60 33.08 54.71
N ILE A 359 65.29 32.05 54.25
CA ILE A 359 64.77 30.68 54.20
C ILE A 359 65.19 29.98 55.50
N PHE A 360 64.23 29.68 56.36
CA PHE A 360 64.49 28.88 57.56
C PHE A 360 64.28 27.40 57.25
N ILE A 361 65.38 26.68 57.02
CA ILE A 361 65.36 25.21 57.04
C ILE A 361 65.38 24.79 58.51
N ARG A 362 64.25 24.33 59.05
CA ARG A 362 64.18 24.03 60.49
C ARG A 362 64.85 22.72 60.88
N PHE A 363 64.96 21.76 59.96
CA PHE A 363 65.84 20.60 60.09
C PHE A 363 66.01 19.95 58.71
N LEU A 364 67.21 19.42 58.46
CA LEU A 364 67.50 18.53 57.35
C LEU A 364 67.90 17.20 57.99
N TYR A 365 67.03 16.20 57.93
CA TYR A 365 67.35 14.87 58.44
C TYR A 365 67.94 14.04 57.30
N LEU A 366 69.26 14.12 57.13
CA LEU A 366 70.01 13.13 56.36
C LEU A 366 70.44 12.06 57.35
N ARG A 367 69.89 10.85 57.22
CA ARG A 367 70.44 9.69 57.92
C ARG A 367 71.39 9.00 56.94
N ASP A 368 72.64 8.84 57.35
CA ASP A 368 73.59 7.99 56.65
C ASP A 368 73.02 6.57 56.52
N PHE A 369 73.27 5.96 55.37
CA PHE A 369 72.79 4.63 54.98
C PHE A 369 73.09 3.54 56.01
#